data_AF-A0A839UBS8-F1
#
_entry.id   AF-A0A839UBS8-F1
#
_cell.length_a   1.000
_cell.length_b   1.000
_cell.length_c   1.000
_cell.angle_alpha   90.00
_cell.angle_beta   90.00
_cell.angle_gamma   90.00
#
_symmetry.space_group_name_H-M   'P 1'
#
loop_
_entity.id
_entity.type
_entity.pdbx_description
1 polymer ?
#
loop_
_entity_poly.entity_id
_entity_poly.type
_entity_poly.pdbx_seq_one_letter_code
_entity_poly.pdbx_strand_id
1 'polypeptide(L)' 'MLEANDILSDEGLSRVQKIAKLEELLSEARGLQRAATESGMDPDDGVTRNLRDIELALGHLNAEKPETGAATL' A
#
# COMPACT_ATOMS: atom_id res chain seq x y z
N MET A 1 -1.38 9.81 -11.05
CA MET A 1 -0.68 8.80 -10.25
C MET A 1 -1.57 7.58 -10.22
N LEU A 2 -1.04 6.36 -10.32
CA LEU A 2 -1.85 5.18 -10.00
C LEU A 2 -2.22 5.24 -8.52
N GLU A 3 -3.49 5.08 -8.19
CA GLU A 3 -3.95 5.02 -6.80
C GLU A 3 -3.95 3.57 -6.30
N ALA A 4 -3.91 3.37 -4.98
CA ALA A 4 -3.98 2.04 -4.38
C ALA A 4 -5.21 1.25 -4.86
N ASN A 5 -6.34 1.94 -5.10
CA ASN A 5 -7.58 1.35 -5.60
C ASN A 5 -7.47 0.83 -7.04
N ASP A 6 -6.67 1.48 -7.90
CA ASP A 6 -6.46 1.01 -9.27
C ASP A 6 -5.74 -0.34 -9.26
N ILE A 7 -4.74 -0.51 -8.38
CA ILE A 7 -3.99 -1.76 -8.23
C ILE A 7 -4.88 -2.86 -7.63
N LEU A 8 -5.72 -2.52 -6.66
CA LEU A 8 -6.66 -3.48 -6.08
C LEU A 8 -7.71 -3.97 -7.09
N SER A 9 -8.20 -3.06 -7.94
CA SER A 9 -9.25 -3.35 -8.93
C SER A 9 -8.71 -4.02 -10.20
N ASP A 10 -7.40 -4.06 -10.40
CA ASP A 10 -6.77 -4.69 -11.56
C ASP A 10 -6.89 -6.23 -11.50
N GLU A 11 -7.80 -6.79 -12.28
CA GLU A 11 -8.01 -8.24 -12.39
C GLU A 11 -6.85 -8.96 -13.11
N GLY A 12 -6.01 -8.24 -13.83
CA GLY A 12 -4.82 -8.76 -14.50
C GLY A 12 -3.63 -9.00 -13.56
N LEU A 13 -3.70 -8.48 -12.33
CA LEU A 13 -2.67 -8.67 -11.33
C LEU A 13 -3.04 -9.78 -10.34
N SER A 14 -2.13 -10.72 -10.15
CA SER A 14 -2.21 -11.64 -9.01
C SER A 14 -2.01 -10.89 -7.69
N ARG A 15 -2.52 -11.46 -6.59
CA ARG A 15 -2.35 -10.91 -5.23
C ARG A 15 -0.88 -10.57 -4.91
N VAL A 16 0.07 -11.42 -5.28
CA VAL A 16 1.50 -11.19 -5.05
C VAL A 16 2.00 -9.97 -5.85
N GLN A 17 1.54 -9.81 -7.10
CA GLN A 17 1.89 -8.64 -7.92
C GLN A 17 1.24 -7.36 -7.38
N LYS A 18 0.01 -7.43 -6.87
CA LYS A 18 -0.66 -6.31 -6.21
C LYS A 18 0.12 -5.86 -4.97
N ILE A 19 0.53 -6.81 -4.13
CA ILE A 19 1.36 -6.53 -2.93
C ILE A 19 2.67 -5.85 -3.35
N ALA A 20 3.41 -6.42 -4.30
CA ALA A 20 4.69 -5.86 -4.74
C ALA A 20 4.56 -4.41 -5.26
N LYS A 21 3.51 -4.13 -6.04
CA LYS A 21 3.24 -2.78 -6.56
C LYS A 21 2.83 -1.79 -5.45
N LEU A 22 2.04 -2.23 -4.48
CA LEU A 22 1.65 -1.41 -3.34
C LEU A 22 2.84 -1.12 -2.40
N GLU A 23 3.76 -2.07 -2.23
CA GLU A 23 5.00 -1.86 -1.46
C GLU A 23 5.93 -0.84 -2.13
N GLU A 24 6.03 -0.85 -3.46
CA GLU A 24 6.77 0.15 -4.24
C GLU A 24 6.18 1.56 -4.03
N LEU A 25 4.86 1.69 -4.20
CA LEU A 25 4.12 2.93 -3.92
C LEU A 25 4.29 3.43 -2.49
N LEU A 26 4.30 2.52 -1.51
CA LEU A 26 4.52 2.85 -0.10
C LEU A 26 5.92 3.43 0.12
N SER A 27 6.94 2.84 -0.50
CA SER A 27 8.32 3.31 -0.42
C SER A 27 8.47 4.72 -1.00
N GLU A 28 7.86 4.98 -2.16
CA GLU A 28 7.83 6.29 -2.80
C GLU A 28 7.13 7.34 -1.93
N ALA A 29 5.93 7.02 -1.43
CA ALA A 29 5.16 7.93 -0.58
C ALA A 29 5.91 8.28 0.72
N ARG A 30 6.60 7.30 1.33
CA ARG A 30 7.47 7.53 2.51
C ARG A 30 8.72 8.35 2.17
N GLY A 31 9.23 8.23 0.95
CA GLY A 31 10.32 9.08 0.45
C GLY A 31 9.88 10.53 0.34
N LEU A 32 8.70 10.77 -0.23
CA LEU A 32 8.10 12.11 -0.34
C LEU A 32 7.77 12.71 1.03
N GLN A 33 7.21 11.92 1.94
CA GLN A 33 6.90 12.37 3.30
C GLN A 33 8.17 12.79 4.06
N ARG A 34 9.27 12.03 3.93
CA ARG A 34 10.57 12.41 4.51
C ARG A 34 11.07 13.72 3.94
N ALA A 35 11.07 13.86 2.62
CA ALA A 35 11.50 15.09 1.95
C ALA A 35 10.65 16.31 2.35
N ALA A 36 9.33 16.15 2.49
CA ALA A 36 8.43 17.22 2.93
C ALA A 36 8.72 17.64 4.39
N THR A 37 8.88 16.66 5.28
CA THR A 37 9.21 16.88 6.70
C THR A 37 10.57 17.57 6.86
N GLU A 38 11.57 17.14 6.08
CA GLU A 38 12.92 17.72 6.09
C GLU A 38 12.95 19.14 5.48
N SER A 39 12.01 19.47 4.59
CA SER A 39 11.89 20.80 3.97
C SER A 39 11.04 21.79 4.79
N GLY A 40 10.46 21.37 5.92
CA GLY A 40 9.54 22.20 6.72
C GLY A 40 8.20 22.47 6.02
N MET A 41 7.83 21.64 5.04
CA MET A 41 6.57 21.72 4.30
C MET A 41 5.51 20.88 5.01
N ASP A 42 4.32 21.45 5.23
CA ASP A 42 3.24 20.79 5.98
C ASP A 42 2.77 19.52 5.24
N PRO A 43 2.85 18.32 5.85
CA PRO A 43 2.56 17.05 5.17
C PRO A 43 1.06 16.78 4.94
N ASP A 44 0.16 17.67 5.36
CA ASP A 44 -1.29 17.45 5.33
C ASP A 44 -1.97 17.66 3.96
N ASP A 45 -1.23 18.05 2.92
CA ASP A 45 -1.75 18.38 1.57
C ASP A 45 -2.01 17.16 0.64
N GLY A 46 -2.34 15.99 1.21
CA GLY A 46 -2.80 14.81 0.44
C GLY A 46 -1.76 13.68 0.27
N VAL A 47 -0.48 13.92 0.57
CA VAL A 47 0.57 12.87 0.62
C VAL A 47 0.23 11.83 1.70
N THR A 48 -0.22 12.30 2.86
CA THR A 48 -0.58 11.44 4.00
C THR A 48 -1.84 10.60 3.74
N ARG A 49 -2.80 11.12 2.97
CA ARG A 49 -4.00 10.37 2.58
C ARG A 49 -3.65 9.19 1.67
N ASN A 50 -2.78 9.42 0.68
CA ASN A 50 -2.32 8.37 -0.23
C ASN A 50 -1.56 7.26 0.52
N LEU A 51 -0.74 7.62 1.50
CA LEU A 51 -0.02 6.66 2.36
C LEU A 51 -0.99 5.72 3.11
N ARG A 52 -2.03 6.28 3.73
CA ARG A 52 -3.00 5.50 4.51
C ARG A 52 -3.77 4.52 3.63
N ASP A 53 -4.17 4.95 2.43
CA ASP A 53 -4.91 4.10 1.50
C ASP A 53 -4.05 2.92 1.01
N ILE A 54 -2.74 3.15 0.77
CA ILE A 54 -1.78 2.09 0.43
C ILE A 54 -1.61 1.09 1.59
N GLU A 55 -1.45 1.57 2.83
CA GLU A 55 -1.29 0.70 4.01
C GLU A 55 -2.54 -0.15 4.27
N LEU A 56 -3.73 0.42 4.10
CA LEU A 56 -4.99 -0.33 4.18
C LEU A 56 -5.06 -1.42 3.09
N ALA A 57 -4.76 -1.07 1.85
CA ALA A 57 -4.76 -2.02 0.74
C ALA A 57 -3.82 -3.22 1.00
N LEU A 58 -2.61 -2.95 1.49
CA LEU A 58 -1.66 -3.99 1.90
C LEU A 58 -2.19 -4.83 3.06
N GLY A 59 -2.83 -4.20 4.05
CA GLY A 59 -3.47 -4.89 5.17
C GLY A 59 -4.56 -5.86 4.70
N HIS A 60 -5.43 -5.41 3.79
CA HIS A 60 -6.49 -6.24 3.19
C HIS A 60 -5.91 -7.44 2.45
N LEU A 61 -4.97 -7.21 1.53
CA LEU A 61 -4.36 -8.29 0.78
C LEU A 61 -3.65 -9.29 1.71
N ASN A 62 -2.91 -8.82 2.72
CA ASN A 62 -2.23 -9.70 3.67
C ASN A 62 -3.19 -10.47 4.58
N ALA A 63 -4.33 -9.89 4.94
CA ALA A 63 -5.38 -10.55 5.72
C ALA A 63 -6.11 -11.65 4.94
N GLU A 64 -6.25 -11.50 3.63
CA GLU A 64 -6.75 -12.55 2.71
C GLU A 64 -5.76 -13.70 2.49
N LYS A 65 -4.88 -13.97 3.46
CA LYS A 65 -4.02 -15.14 3.43
C LYS A 65 -4.93 -16.37 3.29
N PRO A 66 -4.78 -17.20 2.24
CA PRO A 66 -5.55 -18.41 2.14
C PRO A 66 -5.28 -19.22 3.41
N GLU A 67 -6.35 -19.68 4.06
CA GLU A 67 -6.28 -20.57 5.22
C GLU A 67 -5.67 -21.89 4.77
N THR A 68 -4.37 -21.92 4.53
CA THR A 68 -3.65 -23.16 4.31
C THR A 68 -3.44 -23.80 5.66
N GLY A 69 -4.45 -24.57 6.08
CA GLY A 69 -4.32 -25.74 6.94
C GLY A 69 -3.57 -25.55 8.25
N ALA A 70 -4.21 -24.90 9.23
CA ALA A 70 -3.98 -25.29 10.62
C ALA A 70 -4.91 -26.47 10.96
N ALA A 71 -4.58 -27.66 10.43
CA ALA A 71 -4.95 -28.89 11.13
C ALA A 71 -4.12 -28.91 12.41
N THR A 72 -4.67 -28.36 13.49
CA THR A 72 -4.14 -28.57 14.84
C THR A 72 -4.38 -30.04 15.19
N LEU A 73 -3.30 -30.82 15.21
CA LEU A 73 -3.22 -32.17 15.80
C LEU A 73 -3.30 -32.09 17.33
#